data_AF-A0A1V5ITD1-F1
#
_entry.id   AF-A0A1V5ITD1-F1
#
_cell.length_a   1.000
_cell.length_b   1.000
_cell.length_c   1.000
_cell.angle_alpha   90.00
_cell.angle_beta   90.00
_cell.angle_gamma   90.00
#
_symmetry.space_group_name_H-M   'P 1'
#
loop_
_entity.id
_entity.type
_entity.pdbx_description
1 polymer ?
#
loop_
_entity_poly.entity_id
_entity_poly.type
_entity_poly.pdbx_seq_one_letter_code
_entity_poly.pdbx_strand_id
1 'polypeptide(L)'
;MSAHTGTARGKMVNALHLAAQLISWIPAYCRPETTSGREGFIHPNDIEGNVEKVSIKFLIRDFDSRMLETRKVAFMKMLELLEASHPGAKVAFTPSGGYRNMKERLDTDPRATGLAIKAMELAGLTPIVRPIRGGTDGARMTYEGVLTPNLFTGAGDVHSRREWACIQWMNDAVKVVVNLVQLWAEQDPA
;
A
#
# COMPACT_ATOMS: atom_id res chain seq x y z
N MET A 1 -21.43 22.50 9.15
CA MET A 1 -22.31 23.28 10.06
C MET A 1 -23.49 22.38 10.43
N SER A 2 -23.65 22.04 11.71
CA SER A 2 -24.77 21.21 12.17
C SER A 2 -25.93 22.11 12.62
N ALA A 3 -27.14 21.57 12.50
CA ALA A 3 -28.38 22.20 12.94
C ALA A 3 -29.31 21.13 13.50
N HIS A 4 -30.30 21.53 14.28
CA HIS A 4 -31.35 20.61 14.69
C HIS A 4 -32.05 20.04 13.44
N THR A 5 -32.27 18.72 13.38
CA THR A 5 -32.79 18.04 12.19
C THR A 5 -34.15 18.59 11.76
N GLY A 6 -35.01 18.96 12.71
CA GLY A 6 -36.31 19.60 12.44
C GLY A 6 -36.25 21.00 11.80
N THR A 7 -35.11 21.68 11.80
CA THR A 7 -34.94 23.04 11.24
C THR A 7 -33.75 23.15 10.26
N ALA A 8 -33.28 22.01 9.76
CA ALA A 8 -32.04 21.89 9.00
C ALA A 8 -32.06 22.47 7.57
N ARG A 9 -33.24 22.68 6.99
CA ARG A 9 -33.41 23.10 5.58
C ARG A 9 -32.65 24.41 5.32
N GLY A 10 -31.71 24.36 4.36
CA GLY A 10 -30.89 25.51 3.97
C GLY A 10 -29.84 25.95 4.99
N LYS A 11 -29.67 25.21 6.10
CA LYS A 11 -28.73 25.55 7.19
C LYS A 11 -27.69 24.46 7.43
N MET A 12 -28.08 23.20 7.33
CA MET A 12 -27.20 22.07 7.62
C MET A 12 -26.37 21.69 6.39
N VAL A 13 -25.08 21.47 6.62
CA VAL A 13 -24.18 20.78 5.69
C VAL A 13 -23.72 19.51 6.40
N ASN A 14 -24.21 18.36 5.95
CA ASN A 14 -23.99 17.08 6.62
C ASN A 14 -22.70 16.41 6.11
N ALA A 15 -21.67 16.35 6.97
CA ALA A 15 -20.38 15.78 6.62
C ALA A 15 -20.44 14.28 6.26
N LEU A 16 -21.41 13.52 6.78
CA LEU A 16 -21.60 12.10 6.43
C LEU A 16 -22.01 11.93 4.97
N HIS A 17 -22.87 12.80 4.46
CA HIS A 17 -23.29 12.74 3.05
C HIS A 17 -22.15 13.13 2.11
N LEU A 18 -21.36 14.16 2.48
CA LEU A 18 -20.17 14.55 1.73
C LEU A 18 -19.13 13.43 1.66
N ALA A 19 -18.90 12.75 2.78
CA ALA A 19 -18.01 11.59 2.85
C ALA A 19 -18.50 10.44 1.94
N ALA A 20 -19.79 10.10 2.02
CA ALA A 20 -20.39 9.07 1.16
C ALA A 20 -20.27 9.43 -0.32
N GLN A 21 -20.50 10.70 -0.68
CA GLN A 21 -20.37 11.19 -2.05
C GLN A 21 -18.93 11.08 -2.55
N LEU A 22 -17.94 11.53 -1.77
CA LEU A 22 -16.53 11.41 -2.11
C LEU A 22 -16.13 9.95 -2.36
N ILE A 23 -16.55 9.03 -1.48
CA ILE A 23 -16.28 7.59 -1.64
C ILE A 23 -16.95 7.05 -2.92
N SER A 24 -18.18 7.48 -3.21
CA SER A 24 -18.91 7.05 -4.40
C SER A 24 -18.26 7.50 -5.72
N TRP A 25 -17.50 8.60 -5.70
CA TRP A 25 -16.78 9.10 -6.87
C TRP A 25 -15.54 8.28 -7.22
N ILE A 26 -15.03 7.44 -6.31
CA ILE A 26 -13.91 6.56 -6.61
C ILE A 26 -14.37 5.53 -7.66
N PRO A 27 -13.79 5.52 -8.87
CA PRO A 27 -14.24 4.63 -9.94
C PRO A 27 -14.08 3.17 -9.52
N ALA A 28 -15.02 2.31 -9.92
CA ALA A 28 -14.99 0.89 -9.59
C ALA A 28 -13.64 0.26 -9.95
N TYR A 29 -13.13 0.49 -11.16
CA TYR A 29 -11.84 -0.02 -11.64
C TYR A 29 -10.59 0.53 -10.91
N CYS A 30 -10.75 1.42 -9.93
CA CYS A 30 -9.68 2.00 -9.11
C CYS A 30 -9.74 1.53 -7.65
N ARG A 31 -10.38 0.40 -7.34
CA ARG A 31 -10.57 -0.12 -5.98
C ARG A 31 -9.78 -1.41 -5.75
N PRO A 32 -9.27 -1.67 -4.53
CA PRO A 32 -8.46 -2.86 -4.27
C PRO A 32 -9.21 -4.17 -4.55
N GLU A 33 -10.52 -4.22 -4.30
CA GLU A 33 -11.37 -5.39 -4.54
C GLU A 33 -11.65 -5.70 -6.02
N THR A 34 -11.30 -4.80 -6.94
CA THR A 34 -11.47 -4.96 -8.39
C THR A 34 -10.18 -4.74 -9.19
N THR A 35 -9.03 -4.62 -8.52
CA THR A 35 -7.73 -4.40 -9.16
C THR A 35 -6.77 -5.53 -8.82
N SER A 36 -5.87 -5.84 -9.76
CA SER A 36 -4.99 -6.99 -9.70
C SER A 36 -3.57 -6.67 -10.20
N GLY A 37 -2.61 -7.54 -9.92
CA GLY A 37 -1.25 -7.42 -10.45
C GLY A 37 -0.58 -6.08 -10.11
N ARG A 38 -0.35 -5.23 -11.12
CA ARG A 38 0.27 -3.90 -10.99
C ARG A 38 -0.71 -2.72 -11.02
N GLU A 39 -2.01 -2.98 -11.05
CA GLU A 39 -3.02 -1.94 -11.08
C GLU A 39 -3.09 -1.21 -9.73
N GLY A 40 -2.90 0.11 -9.74
CA GLY A 40 -3.06 0.98 -8.57
C GLY A 40 -4.52 1.24 -8.18
N PHE A 41 -4.74 1.78 -6.99
CA PHE A 41 -6.06 2.02 -6.43
C PHE A 41 -6.11 3.20 -5.45
N ILE A 42 -7.32 3.63 -5.12
CA ILE A 42 -7.66 4.58 -4.05
C ILE A 42 -8.62 3.85 -3.12
N HIS A 43 -8.31 3.79 -1.83
CA HIS A 43 -9.09 3.01 -0.87
C HIS A 43 -9.38 3.80 0.41
N PRO A 44 -10.65 4.00 0.80
CA PRO A 44 -11.00 4.48 2.14
C PRO A 44 -10.76 3.35 3.16
N ASN A 45 -9.68 3.47 3.95
CA ASN A 45 -9.27 2.44 4.90
C ASN A 45 -10.01 2.55 6.24
N ASP A 46 -10.16 3.79 6.73
CA ASP A 46 -10.85 4.09 7.99
C ASP A 46 -11.75 5.30 7.81
N ILE A 47 -12.92 5.29 8.42
CA ILE A 47 -13.86 6.42 8.45
C ILE A 47 -14.43 6.56 9.86
N GLU A 48 -14.38 7.77 10.39
CA GLU A 48 -14.99 8.13 11.66
C GLU A 48 -15.61 9.53 11.56
N GLY A 49 -16.78 9.72 12.17
CA GLY A 49 -17.36 11.04 12.26
C GLY A 49 -18.85 11.07 12.50
N ASN A 50 -19.40 12.27 12.35
CA ASN A 50 -20.80 12.59 12.55
C ASN A 50 -21.23 13.71 11.59
N VAL A 51 -22.41 14.30 11.82
CA VAL A 51 -22.99 15.35 10.96
C VAL A 51 -22.08 16.58 10.82
N GLU A 52 -21.29 16.93 11.84
CA GLU A 52 -20.43 18.12 11.83
C GLU A 52 -19.11 17.89 11.11
N LYS A 53 -18.49 16.72 11.32
CA LYS A 53 -17.16 16.41 10.84
C LYS A 53 -17.02 14.92 10.58
N VAL A 54 -16.39 14.60 9.46
CA VAL A 54 -15.93 13.25 9.13
C VAL A 54 -14.44 13.30 8.82
N SER A 55 -13.70 12.33 9.34
CA SER A 55 -12.31 12.07 9.03
C SER A 55 -12.23 10.74 8.29
N ILE A 56 -11.54 10.72 7.15
CA ILE A 56 -11.35 9.50 6.36
C ILE A 56 -9.85 9.32 6.12
N LYS A 57 -9.34 8.13 6.41
CA LYS A 57 -7.97 7.74 6.06
C LYS A 57 -7.99 7.04 4.71
N PHE A 58 -7.42 7.67 3.70
CA PHE A 58 -7.28 7.08 2.36
C PHE A 58 -5.90 6.48 2.14
N LEU A 59 -5.86 5.35 1.44
CA LEU A 59 -4.66 4.79 0.84
C LEU A 59 -4.71 5.07 -0.66
N ILE A 60 -3.70 5.77 -1.18
CA ILE A 60 -3.48 5.95 -2.63
C ILE A 60 -2.25 5.14 -2.99
N ARG A 61 -2.40 4.14 -3.85
CA ARG A 61 -1.31 3.22 -4.22
C ARG A 61 -1.19 3.10 -5.72
N ASP A 62 0.05 3.07 -6.20
CA ASP A 62 0.39 2.69 -7.55
C ASP A 62 1.84 2.15 -7.59
N PHE A 63 2.12 1.25 -8.52
CA PHE A 63 3.48 0.72 -8.72
C PHE A 63 4.37 1.70 -9.47
N ASP A 64 3.77 2.52 -10.34
CA ASP A 64 4.46 3.56 -11.09
C ASP A 64 4.33 4.91 -10.36
N SER A 65 5.46 5.59 -10.17
CA SER A 65 5.54 6.85 -9.43
C SER A 65 4.78 8.00 -10.11
N ARG A 66 4.73 8.01 -11.45
CA ARG A 66 3.97 9.00 -12.23
C ARG A 66 2.47 8.73 -12.14
N MET A 67 2.07 7.47 -12.17
CA MET A 67 0.66 7.09 -11.97
C MET A 67 0.18 7.36 -10.55
N LEU A 68 1.04 7.13 -9.54
CA LEU A 68 0.76 7.50 -8.16
C LEU A 68 0.47 9.01 -8.04
N GLU A 69 1.31 9.84 -8.66
CA GLU A 69 1.13 11.29 -8.63
C GLU A 69 -0.12 11.73 -9.40
N THR A 70 -0.39 11.11 -10.56
CA THR A 70 -1.62 11.33 -11.33
C THR A 70 -2.87 11.04 -10.49
N ARG A 71 -2.86 9.95 -9.70
CA ARG A 71 -3.97 9.60 -8.80
C ARG A 71 -4.11 10.59 -7.65
N LYS A 72 -3.01 11.06 -7.07
CA LYS A 72 -3.07 12.11 -6.03
C LYS A 72 -3.70 13.40 -6.58
N VAL A 73 -3.26 13.85 -7.76
CA VAL A 73 -3.83 15.03 -8.41
C VAL A 73 -5.32 14.83 -8.70
N ALA A 74 -5.72 13.68 -9.23
CA ALA A 74 -7.13 13.36 -9.44
C ALA A 74 -7.93 13.36 -8.13
N PHE A 75 -7.36 12.82 -7.05
CA PHE A 75 -7.97 12.81 -5.73
C PHE A 75 -8.13 14.23 -5.16
N MET A 76 -7.11 15.07 -5.28
CA MET A 76 -7.19 16.48 -4.87
C MET A 76 -8.27 17.25 -5.64
N LYS A 77 -8.37 17.02 -6.95
CA LYS A 77 -9.46 17.61 -7.76
C LYS A 77 -10.85 17.16 -7.32
N MET A 78 -11.01 15.91 -6.89
CA MET A 78 -12.27 15.44 -6.30
C MET A 78 -12.57 16.17 -4.98
N LEU A 79 -11.58 16.42 -4.14
CA LEU A 79 -11.77 17.19 -2.90
C LEU A 79 -12.17 18.65 -3.19
N GLU A 80 -11.48 19.31 -4.13
CA GLU A 80 -11.79 20.67 -4.57
C GLU A 80 -13.22 20.77 -5.13
N LEU A 81 -13.61 19.81 -5.97
CA LEU A 81 -14.97 19.74 -6.52
C LEU A 81 -16.02 19.52 -5.41
N LEU A 82 -15.74 18.67 -4.43
CA LEU A 82 -16.64 18.40 -3.32
C LEU A 82 -16.89 19.66 -2.50
N GLU A 83 -15.83 20.41 -2.18
CA GLU A 83 -15.94 21.67 -1.43
C GLU A 83 -16.67 22.75 -2.23
N ALA A 84 -16.32 22.93 -3.51
CA ALA A 84 -16.96 23.92 -4.37
C ALA A 84 -18.46 23.63 -4.60
N SER A 85 -18.86 22.36 -4.64
CA SER A 85 -20.25 21.96 -4.86
C SER A 85 -21.15 22.11 -3.63
N HIS A 86 -20.58 22.36 -2.44
CA HIS A 86 -21.31 22.39 -1.17
C HIS A 86 -20.96 23.63 -0.34
N PRO A 87 -21.66 24.76 -0.57
CA PRO A 87 -21.44 25.99 0.19
C PRO A 87 -21.47 25.76 1.71
N GLY A 88 -20.42 26.20 2.41
CA GLY A 88 -20.28 26.01 3.87
C GLY A 88 -19.61 24.71 4.29
N ALA A 89 -19.27 23.81 3.35
CA ALA A 89 -18.32 22.74 3.59
C ALA A 89 -16.89 23.30 3.67
N LYS A 90 -16.03 22.60 4.40
CA LYS A 90 -14.57 22.82 4.39
C LYS A 90 -13.89 21.48 4.31
N VAL A 91 -12.94 21.34 3.41
CA VAL A 91 -12.18 20.10 3.23
C VAL A 91 -10.72 20.36 3.59
N ALA A 92 -10.11 19.42 4.31
CA ALA A 92 -8.69 19.47 4.64
C ALA A 92 -8.05 18.13 4.27
N PHE A 93 -6.88 18.20 3.64
CA PHE A 93 -6.11 17.02 3.27
C PHE A 93 -4.69 17.12 3.83
N THR A 94 -4.29 16.10 4.58
CA THR A 94 -2.94 15.98 5.12
C THR A 94 -2.28 14.74 4.53
N PRO A 95 -1.32 14.88 3.60
CA PRO A 95 -0.50 13.77 3.17
C PRO A 95 0.25 13.21 4.39
N SER A 96 0.13 11.91 4.65
CA SER A 96 0.85 11.27 5.74
C SER A 96 1.32 9.88 5.35
N GLY A 97 2.55 9.57 5.74
CA GLY A 97 3.16 8.26 5.55
C GLY A 97 3.31 7.83 4.08
N GLY A 98 3.45 6.51 3.92
CA GLY A 98 3.68 5.84 2.64
C GLY A 98 5.09 5.28 2.50
N TYR A 99 5.25 4.34 1.58
CA TYR A 99 6.52 3.79 1.15
C TYR A 99 6.56 3.91 -0.37
N ARG A 100 7.76 4.02 -0.94
CA ARG A 100 7.95 4.03 -2.39
C ARG A 100 8.27 2.61 -2.86
N ASN A 101 8.09 2.37 -4.16
CA ASN A 101 8.42 1.09 -4.76
C ASN A 101 9.93 0.85 -4.67
N MET A 102 10.34 -0.11 -3.82
CA MET A 102 11.75 -0.40 -3.56
C MET A 102 12.52 -0.89 -4.79
N LYS A 103 11.83 -1.32 -5.87
CA LYS A 103 12.48 -1.78 -7.10
C LYS A 103 13.51 -0.77 -7.64
N GLU A 104 13.17 0.51 -7.65
CA GLU A 104 14.07 1.57 -8.16
C GLU A 104 15.43 1.58 -7.45
N ARG A 105 15.44 1.21 -6.16
CA ARG A 105 16.64 1.14 -5.33
C ARG A 105 17.28 -0.24 -5.35
N LEU A 106 16.50 -1.31 -5.36
CA LEU A 106 17.05 -2.67 -5.49
C LEU A 106 17.84 -2.84 -6.79
N ASP A 107 17.39 -2.19 -7.88
CA ASP A 107 18.08 -2.25 -9.17
C ASP A 107 19.46 -1.55 -9.17
N THR A 108 19.82 -0.80 -8.12
CA THR A 108 21.16 -0.17 -8.02
C THR A 108 22.26 -1.14 -7.61
N ASP A 109 21.91 -2.27 -6.99
CA ASP A 109 22.85 -3.36 -6.72
C ASP A 109 22.20 -4.71 -7.03
N PRO A 110 22.52 -5.33 -8.19
CA PRO A 110 21.89 -6.57 -8.61
C PRO A 110 22.17 -7.74 -7.64
N ARG A 111 23.20 -7.64 -6.77
CA ARG A 111 23.51 -8.68 -5.78
C ARG A 111 22.36 -8.86 -4.78
N ALA A 112 21.69 -7.78 -4.39
CA ALA A 112 20.63 -7.81 -3.38
C ALA A 112 19.53 -8.82 -3.72
N THR A 113 19.03 -8.80 -4.96
CA THR A 113 18.04 -9.77 -5.44
C THR A 113 18.67 -11.02 -6.05
N GLY A 114 19.82 -10.89 -6.72
CA GLY A 114 20.48 -11.99 -7.42
C GLY A 114 20.95 -13.11 -6.49
N LEU A 115 21.55 -12.75 -5.35
CA LEU A 115 22.00 -13.74 -4.36
C LEU A 115 20.82 -14.43 -3.68
N ALA A 116 19.71 -13.71 -3.44
CA ALA A 116 18.49 -14.30 -2.91
C ALA A 116 17.88 -15.34 -3.86
N ILE A 117 17.86 -15.05 -5.17
CA ILE A 117 17.39 -15.98 -6.21
C ILE A 117 18.29 -17.23 -6.24
N LYS A 118 19.61 -17.04 -6.27
CA LYS A 118 20.57 -18.14 -6.29
C LYS A 118 20.52 -19.00 -5.02
N ALA A 119 20.26 -18.40 -3.86
CA ALA A 119 20.08 -19.12 -2.60
C ALA A 119 18.85 -20.04 -2.63
N MET A 120 17.75 -19.61 -3.28
CA MET A 120 16.56 -20.44 -3.51
C MET A 120 16.86 -21.62 -4.45
N GLU A 121 17.59 -21.38 -5.53
CA GLU A 121 17.98 -22.43 -6.49
C GLU A 121 18.86 -23.50 -5.82
N LEU A 122 19.84 -23.09 -5.01
CA LEU A 122 20.68 -24.01 -4.22
C LEU A 122 19.90 -24.81 -3.17
N ALA A 123 18.78 -24.29 -2.69
CA ALA A 123 17.86 -25.01 -1.80
C ALA A 123 16.94 -25.99 -2.54
N GLY A 124 17.07 -26.10 -3.88
CA GLY A 124 16.23 -26.96 -4.72
C GLY A 124 14.85 -26.36 -5.02
N LEU A 125 14.68 -25.05 -4.86
CA LEU A 125 13.41 -24.36 -5.05
C LEU A 125 13.39 -23.63 -6.40
N THR A 126 12.21 -23.54 -7.02
CA THR A 126 11.98 -22.64 -8.15
C THR A 126 11.67 -21.23 -7.64
N PRO A 127 12.51 -20.21 -7.90
CA PRO A 127 12.27 -18.86 -7.43
C PRO A 127 11.01 -18.26 -8.07
N ILE A 128 10.16 -17.61 -7.26
CA ILE A 128 8.95 -16.94 -7.74
C ILE A 128 9.02 -15.46 -7.35
N VAL A 129 9.32 -14.60 -8.32
CA VAL A 129 9.36 -13.15 -8.11
C VAL A 129 7.97 -12.56 -8.34
N ARG A 130 7.34 -12.04 -7.28
CA ARG A 130 6.01 -11.41 -7.35
C ARG A 130 6.06 -9.97 -6.85
N PRO A 131 5.27 -9.07 -7.45
CA PRO A 131 5.10 -7.73 -6.93
C PRO A 131 4.38 -7.77 -5.58
N ILE A 132 4.82 -6.94 -4.64
CA ILE A 132 4.12 -6.75 -3.37
C ILE A 132 3.09 -5.63 -3.57
N ARG A 133 1.78 -5.96 -3.50
CA ARG A 133 0.66 -4.99 -3.57
C ARG A 133 0.47 -4.25 -2.23
N GLY A 134 1.57 -3.87 -1.60
CA GLY A 134 1.61 -3.51 -0.18
C GLY A 134 2.95 -2.96 0.24
N GLY A 135 3.02 -2.53 1.50
CA GLY A 135 4.21 -1.98 2.12
C GLY A 135 4.89 -3.03 2.95
N THR A 136 6.21 -2.95 2.98
CA THR A 136 7.03 -3.74 3.88
C THR A 136 8.03 -2.83 4.57
N ASP A 137 8.48 -3.23 5.75
CA ASP A 137 9.61 -2.56 6.38
C ASP A 137 10.85 -2.57 5.48
N GLY A 138 11.04 -3.65 4.71
CA GLY A 138 12.10 -3.73 3.70
C GLY A 138 12.04 -2.61 2.66
N ALA A 139 10.85 -2.17 2.24
CA ALA A 139 10.73 -1.04 1.34
C ALA A 139 11.16 0.28 2.00
N ARG A 140 10.85 0.46 3.29
CA ARG A 140 11.33 1.63 4.06
C ARG A 140 12.85 1.60 4.24
N MET A 141 13.39 0.48 4.72
CA MET A 141 14.83 0.27 4.96
C MET A 141 15.64 0.47 3.67
N THR A 142 15.09 0.03 2.53
CA THR A 142 15.70 0.25 1.21
C THR A 142 15.84 1.74 0.87
N TYR A 143 14.87 2.58 1.23
CA TYR A 143 14.98 4.03 1.05
C TYR A 143 15.83 4.71 2.15
N GLU A 144 16.05 4.04 3.27
CA GLU A 144 16.98 4.45 4.34
C GLU A 144 18.44 4.03 4.05
N GLY A 145 18.69 3.30 2.94
CA GLY A 145 20.03 2.95 2.46
C GLY A 145 20.41 1.48 2.59
N VAL A 146 19.53 0.63 3.12
CA VAL A 146 19.78 -0.81 3.27
C VAL A 146 18.88 -1.59 2.32
N LEU A 147 19.43 -2.04 1.19
CA LEU A 147 18.68 -2.81 0.18
C LEU A 147 18.11 -4.09 0.79
N THR A 148 16.79 -4.14 0.97
CA THR A 148 16.12 -5.18 1.77
C THR A 148 14.98 -5.82 0.96
N PRO A 149 15.29 -6.75 0.05
CA PRO A 149 14.27 -7.56 -0.61
C PRO A 149 13.59 -8.50 0.39
N ASN A 150 12.37 -8.94 0.08
CA ASN A 150 11.59 -9.82 0.95
C ASN A 150 11.75 -11.29 0.54
N LEU A 151 11.94 -12.18 1.52
CA LEU A 151 11.95 -13.63 1.33
C LEU A 151 10.62 -14.25 1.78
N PHE A 152 10.35 -15.47 1.33
CA PHE A 152 9.19 -16.23 1.81
C PHE A 152 9.45 -16.79 3.22
N THR A 153 8.38 -17.12 3.95
CA THR A 153 8.45 -17.64 5.32
C THR A 153 7.82 -19.03 5.48
N GLY A 154 7.05 -19.49 4.49
CA GLY A 154 6.23 -20.69 4.58
C GLY A 154 4.83 -20.46 5.16
N ALA A 155 4.45 -19.20 5.40
CA ALA A 155 3.11 -18.82 5.81
C ALA A 155 2.12 -18.74 4.63
N GLY A 156 0.86 -19.04 4.90
CA GLY A 156 -0.28 -18.90 3.98
C GLY A 156 -1.41 -18.12 4.63
N ASP A 157 -2.23 -17.45 3.81
CA ASP A 157 -3.41 -16.68 4.24
C ASP A 157 -3.14 -15.66 5.38
N VAL A 158 -2.01 -14.97 5.32
CA VAL A 158 -1.61 -13.97 6.33
C VAL A 158 -2.68 -12.88 6.55
N HIS A 159 -2.89 -12.48 7.81
CA HIS A 159 -3.94 -11.54 8.23
C HIS A 159 -5.37 -12.02 7.99
N SER A 160 -5.57 -13.34 7.84
CA SER A 160 -6.88 -13.98 7.76
C SER A 160 -7.15 -14.81 9.01
N ARG A 161 -8.44 -15.07 9.29
CA ARG A 161 -8.83 -16.13 10.23
C ARG A 161 -8.37 -17.51 9.81
N ARG A 162 -7.99 -17.66 8.53
CA ARG A 162 -7.46 -18.89 7.94
C ARG A 162 -5.92 -18.92 7.92
N GLU A 163 -5.23 -18.00 8.58
CA GLU A 163 -3.76 -17.97 8.57
C GLU A 163 -3.14 -19.29 9.06
N TRP A 164 -2.11 -19.77 8.34
CA TRP A 164 -1.42 -21.03 8.64
C TRP A 164 0.06 -21.00 8.22
N ALA A 165 0.84 -21.97 8.68
CA ALA A 165 2.24 -22.15 8.27
C ALA A 165 2.56 -23.64 8.03
N CYS A 166 3.42 -23.91 7.05
CA CYS A 166 3.88 -25.26 6.71
C CYS A 166 5.31 -25.48 7.21
N ILE A 167 5.51 -26.49 8.07
CA ILE A 167 6.83 -26.77 8.66
C ILE A 167 7.88 -27.13 7.60
N GLN A 168 7.49 -27.82 6.53
CA GLN A 168 8.40 -28.13 5.42
C GLN A 168 8.86 -26.86 4.71
N TRP A 169 7.95 -25.91 4.47
CA TRP A 169 8.28 -24.64 3.82
C TRP A 169 9.11 -23.73 4.73
N MET A 170 8.87 -23.77 6.04
CA MET A 170 9.73 -23.09 7.02
C MET A 170 11.15 -23.66 6.99
N ASN A 171 11.30 -24.98 6.92
CA ASN A 171 12.62 -25.61 6.77
C ASN A 171 13.30 -25.20 5.46
N ASP A 172 12.55 -25.04 4.37
CA ASP A 172 13.09 -24.53 3.12
C ASP A 172 13.55 -23.06 3.24
N ALA A 173 12.80 -22.21 3.94
CA ALA A 173 13.22 -20.84 4.22
C ALA A 173 14.56 -20.80 5.02
N VAL A 174 14.75 -21.71 5.98
CA VAL A 174 16.02 -21.86 6.70
C VAL A 174 17.17 -22.22 5.76
N LYS A 175 16.99 -23.19 4.85
CA LYS A 175 18.01 -23.55 3.85
C LYS A 175 18.39 -22.35 2.99
N VAL A 176 17.40 -21.57 2.54
CA VAL A 176 17.63 -20.36 1.74
C VAL A 176 18.44 -19.33 2.51
N VAL A 177 18.12 -19.08 3.78
CA VAL A 177 18.90 -18.14 4.61
C VAL A 177 20.34 -18.61 4.78
N VAL A 178 20.57 -19.90 5.03
CA VAL A 178 21.93 -20.46 5.17
C VAL A 178 22.73 -20.31 3.86
N ASN A 179 22.13 -20.67 2.73
CA ASN A 179 22.75 -20.50 1.41
C ASN A 179 23.05 -19.02 1.12
N LEU A 180 22.14 -18.12 1.48
CA LEU A 180 22.31 -16.69 1.27
C LEU A 180 23.49 -16.12 2.08
N VAL A 181 23.65 -16.55 3.33
CA VAL A 181 24.80 -16.17 4.16
C VAL A 181 26.12 -16.64 3.54
N GLN A 182 26.17 -17.89 3.05
CA GLN A 182 27.35 -18.43 2.37
C GLN A 182 27.69 -17.64 1.10
N LEU A 183 26.69 -17.37 0.26
CA LEU A 183 26.86 -16.58 -0.95
C LEU A 183 27.35 -15.15 -0.68
N TRP A 184 26.87 -14.51 0.39
CA TRP A 184 27.35 -13.19 0.80
C TRP A 184 28.80 -13.23 1.30
N ALA A 185 29.22 -14.30 1.99
CA ALA A 185 30.60 -14.47 2.44
C ALA A 185 31.60 -14.64 1.29
N GLU A 186 31.14 -15.09 0.11
CA GLU A 186 31.94 -15.19 -1.11
C GLU A 186 32.03 -13.86 -1.90
N GLN A 187 31.22 -12.85 -1.56
CA GLN A 187 31.29 -11.56 -2.23
C GLN A 187 32.50 -10.77 -1.73
N ASP A 188 33.23 -10.15 -2.65
CA ASP A 188 34.27 -9.20 -2.28
C ASP A 188 33.65 -8.03 -1.51
N PRO A 189 34.27 -7.57 -0.40
CA PRO A 189 33.88 -6.32 0.24
C PRO A 189 34.01 -5.20 -0.80
N ALA A 190 32.89 -4.55 -1.12
CA ALA A 190 32.89 -3.35 -1.95
C ALA A 190 33.50 -2.16 -1.18
#